data_AF-A0A966PZ16-F1
#
_entry.id   AF-A0A966PZ16-F1
#
_cell.length_a   1.000
_cell.length_b   1.000
_cell.length_c   1.000
_cell.angle_alpha   90.00
_cell.angle_beta   90.00
_cell.angle_gamma   90.00
#
_symmetry.space_group_name_H-M   'P 1'
#
loop_
_entity.id
_entity.type
_entity.pdbx_description
1 polymer ?
#
loop_
_entity_poly.entity_id
_entity_poly.type
_entity_poly.pdbx_seq_one_letter_code
_entity_poly.pdbx_strand_id
1 'polypeptide(L)'
;MKVKKTKNTNNLKADKKSEEPIVKVLQVNVNPENPRNGFFELDWNDEFVNMLKQNGYAGASEEEIVDRWFQSLCKTIGSEQGVDITGAGYVQINRRNDGKTEVS
;
A
#
# COMPACT_ATOMS: atom_id res chain seq x y z
N MET A 1 26.82 0.44 17.76
CA MET A 1 26.45 1.88 17.64
C MET A 1 24.93 1.99 17.71
N LYS A 2 24.36 3.03 18.34
CA LYS A 2 22.90 3.18 18.49
C LYS A 2 22.30 3.86 17.26
N VAL A 3 21.61 3.11 16.39
CA VAL A 3 20.79 3.67 15.31
C VAL A 3 19.61 4.45 15.91
N LYS A 4 19.58 5.76 15.64
CA LYS A 4 18.46 6.62 16.03
C LYS A 4 17.31 6.38 15.05
N LYS A 5 16.19 5.80 15.50
CA LYS A 5 14.94 5.79 14.71
C LYS A 5 14.43 7.22 14.59
N THR A 6 14.64 7.85 13.43
CA THR A 6 14.04 9.15 13.09
C THR A 6 12.54 8.96 12.95
N LYS A 7 11.77 9.48 13.91
CA LYS A 7 10.30 9.58 13.77
C LYS A 7 9.98 10.68 12.76
N ASN A 8 9.68 10.31 11.52
CA ASN A 8 9.12 11.24 10.54
C ASN A 8 7.65 11.50 10.88
N THR A 9 7.42 12.33 11.91
CA THR A 9 6.09 12.73 12.37
C THR A 9 5.53 13.83 11.48
N ASN A 10 5.30 13.50 10.20
CA ASN A 10 4.48 14.35 9.33
C ASN A 10 3.03 14.16 9.76
N ASN A 11 2.56 15.07 10.64
CA ASN A 11 1.14 15.22 10.93
C ASN A 11 0.41 15.60 9.64
N LEU A 12 -0.05 14.59 8.89
CA LEU A 12 -1.15 14.75 7.95
C LEU A 12 -2.41 15.00 8.77
N LYS A 13 -2.59 16.27 9.16
CA LYS A 13 -3.88 16.78 9.59
C LYS A 13 -4.88 16.49 8.48
N ALA A 14 -6.14 16.28 8.86
CA ALA A 14 -7.25 16.08 7.93
C ALA A 14 -7.55 17.37 7.14
N ASP A 15 -6.67 17.69 6.19
CA ASP A 15 -6.69 18.93 5.41
C ASP A 15 -7.57 18.76 4.18
N LYS A 16 -8.87 19.01 4.42
CA LYS A 16 -9.96 19.13 3.45
C LYS A 16 -10.33 17.82 2.72
N LYS A 17 -11.58 17.77 2.24
CA LYS A 17 -11.95 16.85 1.16
C LYS A 17 -11.16 17.28 -0.08
N SER A 18 -10.04 16.63 -0.35
CA SER A 18 -9.44 16.69 -1.69
C SER A 18 -10.37 15.97 -2.64
N GLU A 19 -10.83 16.68 -3.67
CA GLU A 19 -11.60 16.10 -4.78
C GLU A 19 -10.73 15.18 -5.65
N GLU A 20 -9.40 15.28 -5.52
CA GLU A 20 -8.44 14.45 -6.24
C GLU A 20 -8.17 13.12 -5.50
N PRO A 21 -8.09 11.99 -6.23
CA PRO A 21 -7.77 10.69 -5.66
C PRO A 21 -6.27 10.62 -5.29
N ILE A 22 -5.96 10.37 -4.02
CA ILE A 22 -4.60 10.39 -3.46
C ILE A 22 -4.28 9.05 -2.80
N VAL A 23 -3.14 8.47 -3.20
CA VAL A 23 -2.49 7.33 -2.54
C VAL A 23 -1.02 7.66 -2.26
N LYS A 24 -0.50 7.20 -1.12
CA LYS A 24 0.87 7.41 -0.63
C LYS A 24 1.45 6.12 -0.08
N VAL A 25 2.73 5.90 -0.31
CA VAL A 25 3.50 4.85 0.38
C VAL A 25 4.04 5.44 1.69
N LEU A 26 3.59 4.93 2.83
CA LEU A 26 4.10 5.35 4.14
C LEU A 26 5.43 4.65 4.47
N GLN A 27 5.48 3.34 4.25
CA GLN A 27 6.66 2.52 4.53
C GLN A 27 6.78 1.39 3.52
N VAL A 28 8.01 1.11 3.10
CA VAL A 28 8.39 -0.15 2.43
C VAL A 28 9.28 -0.91 3.39
N ASN A 29 8.97 -2.18 3.62
CA ASN A 29 9.83 -3.08 4.40
C ASN A 29 10.15 -4.32 3.59
N VAL A 30 11.42 -4.72 3.59
CA VAL A 30 11.93 -5.91 2.89
C VAL A 30 12.68 -6.74 3.93
N ASN A 31 12.41 -8.04 4.00
CA ASN A 31 13.15 -8.94 4.88
C ASN A 31 14.59 -9.10 4.33
N PRO A 32 15.63 -8.73 5.09
CA PRO A 32 17.02 -8.80 4.62
C PRO A 32 17.53 -10.24 4.42
N GLU A 33 16.93 -11.23 5.08
CA GLU A 33 17.28 -12.65 4.94
C GLU A 33 16.53 -13.34 3.79
N ASN A 34 15.38 -12.79 3.39
CA ASN A 34 14.65 -13.22 2.21
C ASN A 34 13.99 -12.00 1.51
N PRO A 35 14.69 -11.36 0.55
CA PRO A 35 14.21 -10.12 -0.07
C PRO A 35 12.98 -10.30 -0.98
N ARG A 36 12.48 -11.53 -1.18
CA ARG A 36 11.17 -11.78 -1.81
C ARG A 36 10.00 -11.54 -0.84
N ASN A 37 10.26 -11.49 0.46
CA ASN A 37 9.26 -11.25 1.49
C ASN A 37 9.38 -9.79 1.95
N GLY A 38 8.27 -9.05 1.86
CA GLY A 38 8.20 -7.65 2.25
C GLY A 38 6.76 -7.17 2.30
N PHE A 39 6.55 -5.93 2.70
CA PHE A 39 5.24 -5.30 2.70
C PHE A 39 5.34 -3.81 2.37
N PHE A 40 4.22 -3.28 1.87
CA PHE A 40 4.01 -1.85 1.63
C PHE A 40 2.89 -1.39 2.58
N GLU A 41 3.20 -0.42 3.44
CA GLU A 41 2.17 0.31 4.18
C GLU A 41 1.73 1.49 3.31
N LEU A 42 0.44 1.50 2.94
CA LEU A 42 -0.17 2.50 2.08
C LEU A 42 -1.17 3.35 2.88
N ASP A 43 -1.27 4.62 2.52
CA ASP A 43 -2.25 5.58 3.02
C ASP A 43 -3.00 6.19 1.83
N TRP A 44 -4.32 6.35 1.95
CA TRP A 44 -5.18 6.77 0.85
C TRP A 44 -6.41 7.52 1.35
N ASN A 45 -6.95 8.40 0.50
CA ASN A 45 -8.23 9.06 0.76
C ASN A 45 -9.42 8.30 0.16
N ASP A 46 -10.62 8.65 0.61
CA ASP A 46 -11.87 8.01 0.17
C ASP A 46 -12.09 8.17 -1.35
N GLU A 47 -11.66 9.30 -1.94
CA GLU A 47 -11.77 9.53 -3.38
C GLU A 47 -10.88 8.59 -4.21
N PHE A 48 -9.72 8.17 -3.70
CA PHE A 48 -8.93 7.12 -4.34
C PHE A 48 -9.72 5.81 -4.39
N VAL A 49 -10.38 5.41 -3.30
CA VAL A 49 -11.21 4.21 -3.26
C VAL A 49 -12.43 4.34 -4.17
N ASN A 50 -13.06 5.51 -4.24
CA ASN A 50 -14.16 5.80 -5.16
C ASN A 50 -13.73 5.70 -6.63
N MET A 51 -12.57 6.25 -6.98
CA MET A 51 -11.96 6.11 -8.30
C MET A 51 -11.73 4.63 -8.64
N LEU A 52 -11.18 3.84 -7.72
CA LEU A 52 -10.99 2.40 -7.93
C LEU A 52 -12.31 1.66 -8.16
N LYS A 53 -13.35 1.95 -7.36
CA LYS A 53 -14.71 1.40 -7.54
C LYS A 53 -15.29 1.74 -8.91
N GLN A 54 -15.16 2.99 -9.36
CA GLN A 54 -15.62 3.43 -10.69
C GLN A 54 -14.88 2.75 -11.84
N ASN A 55 -13.61 2.36 -11.62
CA ASN A 55 -12.79 1.62 -12.59
C ASN A 55 -12.93 0.08 -12.46
N GLY A 56 -13.95 -0.40 -11.73
CA GLY A 56 -14.31 -1.82 -11.67
C GLY A 56 -13.62 -2.64 -10.57
N TYR A 57 -12.84 -2.03 -9.68
CA TYR A 57 -12.30 -2.73 -8.50
C TYR A 57 -13.38 -2.85 -7.41
N ALA A 58 -13.67 -4.08 -7.01
CA ALA A 58 -14.66 -4.39 -5.97
C ALA A 58 -14.07 -5.28 -4.87
N GLY A 59 -14.58 -5.14 -3.66
CA GLY A 59 -14.17 -5.87 -2.46
C GLY A 59 -15.13 -5.58 -1.31
N ALA A 60 -15.06 -6.38 -0.24
CA ALA A 60 -15.88 -6.22 0.96
C ALA A 60 -15.44 -5.05 1.85
N SER A 61 -14.18 -4.61 1.72
CA SER A 61 -13.64 -3.43 2.41
C SER A 61 -12.79 -2.57 1.47
N GLU A 62 -12.41 -1.38 1.92
CA GLU A 62 -11.59 -0.45 1.14
C GLU A 62 -10.16 -0.99 0.97
N GLU A 63 -9.66 -1.70 1.97
CA GLU A 63 -8.36 -2.36 1.97
C GLU A 63 -8.31 -3.45 0.90
N GLU A 64 -9.38 -4.26 0.76
CA GLU A 64 -9.46 -5.29 -0.28
C GLU A 64 -9.50 -4.66 -1.69
N ILE A 65 -10.18 -3.53 -1.85
CA ILE A 65 -10.24 -2.79 -3.13
C ILE A 65 -8.85 -2.25 -3.50
N VAL A 66 -8.13 -1.66 -2.54
CA VAL A 66 -6.78 -1.14 -2.73
C VAL A 66 -5.76 -2.27 -2.94
N ASP A 67 -5.88 -3.40 -2.26
CA ASP A 67 -5.04 -4.59 -2.49
C ASP A 67 -5.23 -5.19 -3.89
N ARG A 68 -6.48 -5.36 -4.34
CA ARG A 68 -6.76 -5.82 -5.71
C ARG A 68 -6.19 -4.90 -6.77
N TRP A 69 -6.26 -3.58 -6.55
CA TRP A 69 -5.58 -2.59 -7.40
C TRP A 69 -4.06 -2.73 -7.35
N PHE A 70 -3.46 -2.79 -6.16
CA PHE A 70 -2.02 -2.83 -5.98
C PHE A 70 -1.40 -4.10 -6.59
N GLN A 71 -2.02 -5.26 -6.40
CA GLN A 71 -1.62 -6.51 -7.06
C GLN A 71 -1.71 -6.41 -8.59
N SER A 72 -2.73 -5.71 -9.12
CA SER A 72 -2.90 -5.51 -10.56
C SER A 72 -1.82 -4.58 -11.12
N LEU A 73 -1.49 -3.51 -10.40
CA LEU A 73 -0.36 -2.62 -10.71
C LEU A 73 0.97 -3.38 -10.72
N CYS A 74 1.27 -4.18 -9.70
CA CYS A 74 2.47 -5.00 -9.66
C CYS A 74 2.53 -5.98 -10.84
N LYS A 75 1.43 -6.68 -11.14
CA LYS A 75 1.30 -7.60 -12.30
C LYS A 75 1.62 -6.92 -13.63
N THR A 76 1.09 -5.72 -13.86
CA THR A 76 1.41 -4.93 -15.06
C THR A 76 2.90 -4.61 -15.13
N ILE A 77 3.48 -4.03 -14.06
CA ILE A 77 4.88 -3.57 -14.03
C ILE A 77 5.90 -4.71 -14.25
N GLY A 78 5.66 -5.91 -13.71
CA GLY A 78 6.56 -7.04 -13.96
C GLY A 78 6.32 -7.68 -15.33
N SER A 79 5.08 -7.72 -15.82
CA SER A 79 4.79 -8.17 -17.20
C SER A 79 5.47 -7.29 -18.24
N GLU A 80 5.51 -5.97 -18.04
CA GLU A 80 6.26 -5.02 -18.89
C GLU A 80 7.78 -5.26 -18.86
N GLN A 81 8.31 -5.75 -17.74
CA GLN A 81 9.72 -6.10 -17.57
C GLN A 81 10.05 -7.55 -17.97
N GLY A 82 9.07 -8.32 -18.49
CA GLY A 82 9.26 -9.74 -18.83
C GLY A 82 9.51 -10.64 -17.61
N VAL A 83 9.16 -10.18 -16.41
CA VAL A 83 9.29 -10.90 -15.14
C VAL A 83 7.96 -11.59 -14.83
N ASP A 84 7.95 -12.91 -14.80
CA ASP A 84 6.80 -13.66 -14.33
C ASP A 84 6.62 -13.49 -12.82
N ILE A 85 5.45 -12.95 -12.42
CA ILE A 85 5.14 -12.60 -11.03
C ILE A 85 4.25 -13.66 -10.35
N THR A 86 4.04 -14.83 -10.97
CA THR A 86 3.14 -15.86 -10.40
C THR A 86 3.67 -16.50 -9.10
N GLY A 87 4.89 -16.14 -8.67
CA GLY A 87 5.48 -16.52 -7.40
C GLY A 87 6.21 -15.40 -6.63
N ALA A 88 5.96 -14.11 -6.90
CA ALA A 88 6.44 -13.05 -6.01
C ALA A 88 5.62 -13.03 -4.71
N GLY A 89 6.26 -12.68 -3.58
CA GLY A 89 5.68 -12.84 -2.26
C GLY A 89 4.39 -12.04 -2.03
N TYR A 90 3.55 -12.52 -1.10
CA TYR A 90 2.34 -11.84 -0.66
C TYR A 90 2.67 -10.46 -0.10
N VAL A 91 2.07 -9.42 -0.67
CA VAL A 91 2.05 -8.08 -0.07
C VAL A 91 0.89 -8.06 0.92
N GLN A 92 1.18 -8.03 2.22
CA GLN A 92 0.14 -7.74 3.21
C GLN A 92 -0.17 -6.25 3.21
N ILE A 93 -1.44 -5.88 3.05
CA ILE A 93 -1.92 -4.50 3.16
C ILE A 93 -2.86 -4.40 4.36
N ASN A 94 -2.37 -3.77 5.43
CA ASN A 94 -3.12 -3.55 6.66
C ASN A 94 -3.34 -2.05 6.85
N ARG A 95 -4.57 -1.56 6.65
CA ARG A 95 -4.96 -0.22 7.12
C ARG A 95 -5.30 -0.31 8.60
N ARG A 96 -4.79 0.61 9.42
CA ARG A 96 -4.99 0.58 10.87
C ARG A 96 -5.69 1.85 11.37
N ASN A 97 -6.63 1.66 12.28
CA ASN A 97 -7.54 2.72 12.77
C ASN A 97 -6.86 3.79 13.65
N ASP A 98 -5.58 3.61 14.02
CA ASP A 98 -4.73 4.54 14.79
C ASP A 98 -3.42 4.93 14.05
N GLY A 99 -3.34 4.69 12.73
CA GLY A 99 -2.30 5.23 11.83
C GLY A 99 -0.89 4.64 11.97
N LYS A 100 -0.70 3.32 11.75
CA LYS A 100 0.51 2.50 12.05
C LYS A 100 0.29 1.02 11.71
N THR A 101 1.29 0.20 11.40
CA THR A 101 1.11 -1.28 11.18
C THR A 101 1.39 -2.17 12.41
N GLU A 102 0.65 -3.29 12.61
CA GLU A 102 1.09 -4.46 13.44
C GLU A 102 1.23 -5.71 12.55
N VAL A 103 2.00 -6.69 13.02
CA VAL A 103 2.58 -7.79 12.25
C VAL A 103 1.79 -9.09 12.42
N SER A 104 1.72 -9.90 11.36
CA SER A 104 1.53 -11.35 11.44
C SER A 104 2.35 -12.05 10.36
#